data_AF-A0A7C7TRQ1-F1
#
_entry.id   AF-A0A7C7TRQ1-F1
#
_cell.length_a   1.000
_cell.length_b   1.000
_cell.length_c   1.000
_cell.angle_alpha   90.00
_cell.angle_beta   90.00
_cell.angle_gamma   90.00
#
_symmetry.space_group_name_H-M   'P 1'
#
loop_
_entity.id
_entity.type
_entity.pdbx_description
1 polymer ?
#
loop_
_entity_poly.entity_id
_entity_poly.type
_entity_poly.pdbx_seq_one_letter_code
_entity_poly.pdbx_strand_id
1 'polypeptide(L)'
;MTARAQLQWAYELAFHPARLNAAWNSWEQGNLADAESLNETVSWALMLHQRLPEAPAVSGRALRRLATYQANSRLYRLPTMLRRFQAKLGIQTTIPEEVPSWMVRDIGLPPLGKTTDRKFGSSDLKLPTAD
;
A
#
# COMPACT_ATOMS: atom_id res chain seq x y z
N MET A 1 13.14 2.55 2.91
CA MET A 1 12.36 2.29 1.66
C MET A 1 12.28 3.60 0.86
N THR A 2 12.16 3.57 -0.49
CA THR A 2 11.97 4.83 -1.25
C THR A 2 10.49 5.26 -1.22
N ALA A 3 10.21 6.56 -1.35
CA ALA A 3 8.83 7.07 -1.36
C ALA A 3 7.95 6.43 -2.44
N ARG A 4 8.53 6.13 -3.61
CA ARG A 4 7.84 5.40 -4.69
C ARG A 4 7.48 3.97 -4.29
N ALA A 5 8.43 3.25 -3.68
CA ALA A 5 8.20 1.88 -3.22
C ALA A 5 7.16 1.82 -2.09
N GLN A 6 7.19 2.80 -1.20
CA GLN A 6 6.20 2.94 -0.12
C GLN A 6 4.80 3.22 -0.64
N LEU A 7 4.67 4.11 -1.63
CA LEU A 7 3.38 4.38 -2.26
C LEU A 7 2.85 3.14 -2.99
N GLN A 8 3.71 2.40 -3.70
CA GLN A 8 3.33 1.12 -4.29
C GLN A 8 2.81 0.14 -3.24
N TRP A 9 3.51 0.01 -2.11
CA TRP A 9 3.11 -0.89 -1.04
C TRP A 9 1.79 -0.45 -0.41
N ALA A 10 1.57 0.86 -0.20
CA ALA A 10 0.31 1.41 0.29
C ALA A 10 -0.86 1.06 -0.66
N TYR A 11 -0.67 1.15 -1.98
CA TYR A 11 -1.66 0.71 -2.96
C TYR A 11 -1.97 -0.79 -2.84
N GLU A 12 -0.95 -1.62 -2.64
CA GLU A 12 -1.14 -3.06 -2.46
C GLU A 12 -1.90 -3.37 -1.15
N LEU A 13 -1.57 -2.70 -0.04
CA LEU A 13 -2.29 -2.88 1.22
C LEU A 13 -3.73 -2.35 1.15
N ALA A 14 -3.97 -1.23 0.46
CA ALA A 14 -5.28 -0.62 0.31
C ALA A 14 -6.25 -1.48 -0.53
N PHE A 15 -5.73 -2.17 -1.53
CA PHE A 15 -6.58 -2.71 -2.60
C PHE A 15 -6.36 -4.19 -2.92
N HIS A 16 -5.41 -4.87 -2.28
CA HIS A 16 -5.14 -6.29 -2.49
C HIS A 16 -5.29 -7.10 -1.18
N PRO A 17 -6.41 -7.80 -0.95
CA PRO A 17 -6.69 -8.49 0.32
C PRO A 17 -5.58 -9.43 0.80
N ALA A 18 -5.00 -10.22 -0.11
CA ALA A 18 -3.93 -11.15 0.27
C ALA A 18 -2.63 -10.44 0.72
N ARG A 19 -2.35 -9.24 0.20
CA ARG A 19 -1.16 -8.45 0.58
C ARG A 19 -1.36 -7.85 1.97
N LEU A 20 -2.56 -7.33 2.24
CA LEU A 20 -2.92 -6.87 3.58
C LEU A 20 -2.85 -7.99 4.62
N ASN A 21 -3.44 -9.15 4.32
CA ASN A 21 -3.40 -10.31 5.23
C ASN A 21 -1.97 -10.80 5.47
N ALA A 22 -1.15 -10.88 4.42
CA ALA A 22 0.25 -11.28 4.55
C ALA A 22 1.03 -10.30 5.44
N ALA A 23 0.90 -8.99 5.21
CA ALA A 23 1.57 -7.97 6.02
C ALA A 23 1.12 -8.02 7.48
N TRP A 24 -0.18 -8.19 7.73
CA TRP A 24 -0.73 -8.35 9.07
C TRP A 24 -0.14 -9.57 9.79
N ASN A 25 -0.17 -10.74 9.14
CA ASN A 25 0.32 -11.98 9.72
C ASN A 25 1.83 -11.91 10.00
N SER A 26 2.62 -11.36 9.07
CA SER A 26 4.06 -11.17 9.26
C SER A 26 4.36 -10.25 10.45
N TRP A 27 3.56 -9.19 10.65
CA TRP A 27 3.72 -8.30 11.80
C TRP A 27 3.35 -8.99 13.11
N GLU A 28 2.23 -9.71 13.17
CA GLU A 28 1.81 -10.45 14.38
C GLU A 28 2.82 -11.53 14.78
N GLN A 29 3.53 -12.11 13.82
CA GLN A 29 4.59 -13.10 14.06
C GLN A 29 5.94 -12.48 14.44
N GLY A 30 6.05 -11.14 14.49
CA GLY A 30 7.32 -10.46 14.77
C GLY A 30 8.34 -10.55 13.62
N ASN A 31 7.91 -10.92 12.42
CA ASN A 31 8.77 -11.14 11.25
C ASN A 31 9.04 -9.85 10.45
N LEU A 32 8.58 -8.69 10.92
CA LEU A 32 8.76 -7.39 10.27
C LEU A 32 9.75 -6.54 11.08
N ALA A 33 10.85 -6.17 10.43
CA ALA A 33 11.96 -5.45 11.06
C ALA A 33 11.69 -3.94 11.29
N ASP A 34 10.73 -3.35 10.57
CA ASP A 34 10.49 -1.90 10.57
C ASP A 34 8.99 -1.58 10.75
N ALA A 35 8.59 -1.42 12.02
CA ALA A 35 7.21 -1.14 12.41
C ALA A 35 6.77 0.29 12.07
N GLU A 36 7.70 1.24 12.05
CA GLU A 36 7.42 2.65 11.74
C GLU A 36 7.06 2.82 10.27
N SER A 37 7.89 2.26 9.38
CA SER A 37 7.64 2.22 7.94
C SER A 37 6.33 1.49 7.58
N LEU A 38 6.02 0.41 8.31
CA LEU A 38 4.73 -0.27 8.17
C LEU A 38 3.57 0.62 8.60
N ASN A 39 3.68 1.32 9.74
CA ASN A 39 2.64 2.24 10.21
C ASN A 39 2.38 3.38 9.21
N GLU A 40 3.43 3.98 8.66
CA GLU A 40 3.32 5.00 7.63
C GLU A 40 2.63 4.45 6.39
N THR A 41 3.02 3.24 5.95
CA THR A 41 2.40 2.58 4.80
C THR A 41 0.91 2.28 5.02
N VAL A 42 0.53 1.82 6.22
CA VAL A 42 -0.87 1.60 6.60
C VAL A 42 -1.64 2.92 6.65
N SER A 43 -1.02 3.99 7.13
CA SER A 43 -1.60 5.33 7.14
C SER A 43 -1.85 5.82 5.71
N TRP A 44 -0.91 5.65 4.79
CA TRP A 44 -1.08 5.97 3.37
C TRP A 44 -2.16 5.10 2.72
N ALA A 45 -2.23 3.81 3.06
CA ALA A 45 -3.29 2.94 2.58
C ALA A 45 -4.69 3.42 3.03
N LEU A 46 -4.81 3.93 4.26
CA LEU A 46 -6.04 4.57 4.75
C LEU A 46 -6.37 5.87 4.02
N MET A 47 -5.35 6.68 3.70
CA MET A 47 -5.53 7.91 2.89
C MET A 47 -6.09 7.58 1.51
N LEU A 48 -5.66 6.48 0.88
CA LEU A 48 -6.16 6.05 -0.44
C LEU A 48 -7.65 5.67 -0.45
N HIS A 49 -8.30 5.51 0.71
CA HIS A 49 -9.73 5.25 0.83
C HIS A 49 -10.60 6.51 1.05
N GLN A 50 -9.98 7.69 1.11
CA GLN A 50 -10.66 8.96 1.31
C GLN A 50 -11.38 9.46 0.06
N ARG A 51 -12.10 10.59 0.18
CA ARG A 51 -12.79 11.20 -0.96
C ARG A 51 -11.78 11.48 -2.08
N LEU A 52 -12.17 11.22 -3.32
CA LEU A 52 -11.32 11.50 -4.48
C LEU A 52 -11.13 13.02 -4.68
N PRO A 53 -9.91 13.47 -5.07
CA PRO A 53 -9.66 14.87 -5.31
C PRO A 53 -10.32 15.37 -6.58
N GLU A 54 -10.61 16.68 -6.61
CA GLU A 54 -11.18 17.36 -7.76
C GLU A 54 -10.14 17.61 -8.87
N ALA A 55 -10.63 17.71 -10.11
CA ALA A 55 -9.81 18.06 -11.26
C ALA A 55 -9.45 19.56 -11.25
N PRO A 56 -8.32 19.98 -11.85
CA PRO A 56 -7.41 19.23 -12.72
C PRO A 56 -6.15 18.69 -12.01
N ALA A 57 -6.15 18.60 -10.68
CA ALA A 57 -4.94 18.26 -9.91
C ALA A 57 -4.36 16.86 -10.21
N VAL A 58 -5.13 15.98 -10.87
CA VAL A 58 -4.75 14.58 -11.13
C VAL A 58 -5.22 14.11 -12.50
N SER A 59 -4.55 13.09 -13.04
CA SER A 59 -4.95 12.41 -14.28
C SER A 59 -6.31 11.74 -14.13
N GLY A 60 -7.24 12.01 -15.06
CA GLY A 60 -8.55 11.36 -15.08
C GLY A 60 -8.48 9.83 -15.20
N ARG A 61 -7.44 9.28 -15.85
CA ARG A 61 -7.21 7.83 -15.90
C ARG A 61 -6.86 7.27 -14.52
N ALA A 62 -5.93 7.92 -13.82
CA ALA A 62 -5.52 7.52 -12.48
C ALA A 62 -6.69 7.64 -11.50
N LEU A 63 -7.50 8.71 -11.60
CA LEU A 63 -8.69 8.92 -10.80
C LEU A 63 -9.71 7.78 -10.98
N ARG A 64 -10.06 7.43 -12.22
CA ARG A 64 -11.00 6.33 -12.52
C ARG A 64 -10.49 4.99 -12.00
N ARG A 65 -9.19 4.71 -12.18
CA ARG A 65 -8.59 3.47 -11.65
C ARG A 65 -8.71 3.42 -10.13
N LEU A 66 -8.35 4.50 -9.44
CA LEU A 66 -8.44 4.58 -7.98
C LEU A 66 -9.90 4.41 -7.51
N ALA A 67 -10.87 5.02 -8.19
CA ALA A 67 -12.29 4.84 -7.91
C ALA A 67 -12.71 3.36 -7.98
N THR A 68 -12.31 2.65 -9.04
CA THR A 68 -12.57 1.21 -9.19
C THR A 68 -11.94 0.39 -8.05
N TYR A 69 -10.71 0.73 -7.66
CA TYR A 69 -10.03 0.07 -6.54
C TYR A 69 -10.74 0.32 -5.21
N GLN A 70 -11.15 1.55 -4.94
CA GLN A 70 -11.93 1.89 -3.75
C GLN A 70 -13.25 1.12 -3.71
N ALA A 71 -13.98 1.03 -4.83
CA ALA A 71 -15.23 0.29 -4.91
C ALA A 71 -15.01 -1.22 -4.61
N ASN A 72 -14.04 -1.84 -5.27
CA ASN A 72 -13.76 -3.27 -5.10
C ASN A 72 -13.27 -3.61 -3.68
N SER A 73 -12.48 -2.74 -3.05
CA SER A 73 -11.96 -2.95 -1.70
C SER A 73 -13.05 -3.09 -0.63
N ARG A 74 -14.22 -2.47 -0.85
CA ARG A 74 -15.35 -2.50 0.08
C ARG A 74 -16.00 -3.87 0.16
N LEU A 75 -15.97 -4.66 -0.93
CA LEU A 75 -16.45 -6.04 -0.95
C LEU A 75 -15.72 -6.92 0.07
N TYR A 76 -14.45 -6.60 0.34
CA TYR A 76 -13.59 -7.32 1.28
C TYR A 76 -13.40 -6.60 2.62
N ARG A 77 -14.10 -5.49 2.86
CA ARG A 77 -14.00 -4.69 4.10
C ARG A 77 -12.56 -4.21 4.41
N LEU A 78 -11.72 -4.00 3.38
CA LEU A 78 -10.31 -3.60 3.58
C LEU A 78 -10.12 -2.30 4.38
N PRO A 79 -10.93 -1.24 4.21
CA PRO A 79 -10.79 -0.04 5.04
C PRO A 79 -10.94 -0.32 6.55
N THR A 80 -11.87 -1.21 6.92
CA THR A 80 -12.07 -1.61 8.31
C THR A 80 -10.88 -2.41 8.83
N MET A 81 -10.33 -3.31 8.02
CA MET A 81 -9.12 -4.05 8.37
C MET A 81 -7.94 -3.10 8.59
N LEU A 82 -7.69 -2.17 7.67
CA LEU A 82 -6.61 -1.19 7.80
C LEU A 82 -6.72 -0.33 9.06
N ARG A 83 -7.93 0.12 9.43
CA ARG A 83 -8.14 0.88 10.69
C ARG A 83 -7.79 0.04 11.92
N ARG A 84 -8.18 -1.24 11.94
CA ARG A 84 -7.80 -2.16 13.01
C ARG A 84 -6.29 -2.39 13.04
N PHE A 85 -5.65 -2.46 11.87
CA PHE A 85 -4.20 -2.64 11.78
C PHE A 85 -3.49 -1.42 12.36
N GLN A 86 -3.88 -0.21 11.95
CA GLN A 86 -3.32 1.04 12.46
C GLN A 86 -3.49 1.16 13.99
N ALA A 87 -4.67 0.80 14.51
CA ALA A 87 -4.92 0.80 15.95
C ALA A 87 -3.98 -0.17 16.71
N LYS A 88 -3.71 -1.34 16.13
CA LYS A 88 -2.75 -2.30 16.69
C LYS A 88 -1.29 -1.84 16.63
N LEU A 89 -0.92 -1.07 15.61
CA LEU A 89 0.43 -0.50 15.47
C LEU A 89 0.69 0.66 16.44
N GLY A 90 -0.34 1.18 17.12
CA GLY A 90 -0.20 2.14 18.23
C GLY A 90 0.08 3.59 17.83
N ILE A 91 0.36 3.88 16.55
CA ILE A 91 0.56 5.23 16.04
C ILE A 91 -0.62 5.60 15.14
N GLN A 92 -1.35 6.65 15.52
CA GLN A 92 -2.46 7.18 14.74
C GLN A 92 -2.03 8.44 13.99
N THR A 93 -1.95 8.31 12.67
CA THR A 93 -1.76 9.46 11.78
C THR A 93 -3.12 10.07 11.46
N THR A 94 -3.23 11.40 11.52
CA THR A 94 -4.41 12.11 11.06
C THR A 94 -4.63 11.83 9.58
N ILE A 95 -5.79 11.25 9.24
CA ILE A 95 -6.15 10.95 7.86
C ILE A 95 -6.95 12.14 7.31
N PRO A 96 -6.50 12.79 6.22
CA PRO A 96 -7.25 13.87 5.56
C PRO A 96 -8.60 13.37 5.04
N GLU A 97 -9.54 14.29 4.79
CA GLU A 97 -10.86 13.95 4.24
C GLU A 97 -10.82 13.56 2.75
N GLU A 98 -9.76 13.98 2.05
CA GLU A 98 -9.54 13.77 0.62
C GLU A 98 -8.20 13.05 0.39
N VAL A 99 -8.12 12.23 -0.66
CA VAL A 99 -6.86 11.60 -1.07
C VAL A 99 -5.90 12.70 -1.55
N PRO A 100 -4.70 12.83 -0.97
CA PRO A 100 -3.70 13.79 -1.44
C PRO A 100 -3.37 13.56 -2.93
N SER A 101 -3.37 14.63 -3.74
CA SER A 101 -3.23 14.53 -5.19
C SER A 101 -1.95 13.82 -5.64
N TRP A 102 -0.85 13.96 -4.88
CA TRP A 102 0.43 13.32 -5.18
C TRP A 102 0.40 11.79 -5.06
N MET A 103 -0.56 11.24 -4.31
CA MET A 103 -0.79 9.80 -4.14
C MET A 103 -1.57 9.21 -5.30
N VAL A 104 -2.36 10.00 -6.04
CA VAL A 104 -3.20 9.51 -7.14
C VAL A 104 -2.33 9.22 -8.37
N ARG A 105 -1.96 7.95 -8.51
CA ARG A 105 -1.10 7.46 -9.60
C ARG A 105 -1.76 6.30 -10.36
N ASP A 106 -1.41 6.15 -11.63
CA ASP A 106 -1.83 5.02 -12.48
C ASP A 106 -1.01 3.76 -12.13
N ILE A 107 -1.18 3.28 -10.89
CA ILE A 107 -0.48 2.10 -10.36
C ILE A 107 -1.30 0.85 -10.68
N GLY A 108 -0.66 -0.13 -11.31
CA GLY A 108 -1.21 -1.47 -11.48
C GLY A 108 -1.04 -2.29 -10.20
N LEU A 109 -2.12 -2.96 -9.77
CA LEU A 109 -2.07 -3.95 -8.71
C LEU A 109 -1.64 -5.32 -9.26
N PRO A 110 -0.96 -6.15 -8.44
CA PRO A 110 -0.72 -7.53 -8.81
C PRO A 110 -2.04 -8.28 -9.03
N PRO A 111 -2.08 -9.29 -9.92
CA PRO A 111 -3.28 -10.08 -10.14
C PRO A 111 -3.65 -10.87 -8.88
N LEU A 112 -4.94 -10.85 -8.52
CA LEU A 112 -5.47 -11.67 -7.44
C LEU A 112 -5.22 -13.16 -7.74
N GLY A 113 -4.68 -13.90 -6.77
CA GLY A 113 -4.49 -15.35 -6.88
C GLY A 113 -3.16 -15.82 -7.48
N LYS A 114 -2.24 -14.93 -7.87
CA LYS A 114 -0.85 -15.31 -8.16
C LYS A 114 0.07 -14.74 -7.10
N THR A 115 0.60 -15.61 -6.25
CA THR A 115 1.73 -15.32 -5.36
C THR A 115 2.95 -15.07 -6.24
N THR A 116 3.08 -13.85 -6.78
CA THR A 116 4.35 -13.43 -7.35
C THR A 116 5.29 -13.14 -6.19
N ASP A 117 6.18 -14.10 -5.96
CA ASP A 117 7.44 -13.96 -5.22
C ASP A 117 8.20 -12.74 -5.75
N ARG A 118 7.88 -11.55 -5.25
CA ARG A 118 8.81 -10.43 -5.30
C ARG A 118 9.68 -10.53 -4.06
N LYS A 119 10.82 -11.21 -4.23
CA LYS A 119 12.01 -11.02 -3.40
C LYS A 119 12.31 -9.52 -3.37
N PHE A 120 12.00 -8.87 -2.25
CA PHE A 120 12.53 -7.55 -1.96
C PHE A 120 14.00 -7.74 -1.55
N GLY A 121 14.92 -7.21 -2.36
CA GLY A 121 16.31 -7.00 -1.98
C GLY A 121 17.26 -8.18 -2.16
N SER A 122 17.62 -8.49 -3.40
CA SER A 122 19.01 -8.88 -3.70
C SER A 122 19.59 -7.76 -4.55
N SER A 123 20.23 -6.82 -3.88
CA SER A 123 21.14 -5.86 -4.51
C SER A 123 22.09 -6.61 -5.44
N ASP A 124 22.38 -6.02 -6.59
CA ASP A 124 23.43 -6.42 -7.50
C ASP A 124 24.76 -6.61 -6.75
N LEU A 125 25.05 -7.86 -6.38
CA LEU A 125 26.40 -8.33 -6.14
C LEU A 125 26.87 -8.97 -7.44
N LYS A 126 27.37 -8.12 -8.36
CA LYS A 126 28.32 -8.58 -9.36
C LYS A 126 29.56 -9.05 -8.61
N LEU A 127 29.76 -10.37 -8.56
CA LEU A 127 31.06 -10.96 -8.29
C LEU A 127 32.03 -10.49 -9.38
N PRO A 128 33.16 -9.84 -9.07
CA PRO A 128 34.25 -9.80 -10.02
C PRO A 128 34.85 -11.20 -10.12
N THR A 129 34.77 -11.75 -11.33
CA THR A 129 35.53 -12.91 -11.79
C THR A 129 37.03 -12.65 -11.62
N ALA A 130 37.73 -13.72 -11.27
CA ALA A 130 39.16 -13.79 -11.06
C ALA A 130 39.98 -13.42 -12.31
N ASP A 131 41.14 -12.81 -12.06
CA ASP A 131 42.40 -13.08 -12.75
C ASP A 131 43.47 -13.36 -11.69
#